data_AF-A0A7S2MTL3-F1
#
_entry.id   AF-A0A7S2MTL3-F1
#
_cell.length_a   1.000
_cell.length_b   1.000
_cell.length_c   1.000
_cell.angle_alpha   90.00
_cell.angle_beta   90.00
_cell.angle_gamma   90.00
#
_symmetry.space_group_name_H-M   'P 1'
#
loop_
_entity.id
_entity.type
_entity.pdbx_description
1 polymer ?
#
loop_
_entity_poly.entity_id
_entity_poly.type
_entity_poly.pdbx_seq_one_letter_code
_entity_poly.pdbx_strand_id
1 'polypeptide(L)'
;YRKCPRLAEARGSEILRGNKVFLRTAGGTFVSSTPKGNVVVSWPNCGKWEGMLLDTDSEAALRSGDTVYLKVHTGKRITSVPKNGVVHGKWNHRASWQRLQIIKDGGGVVRAGDAVRLRTNTTQLWLFVAGKRVKGDGSRGGKTSLFVIDKLA
;
A
#
# COMPACT_ATOMS: atom_id res chain seq x y z
N TYR A 1 16.98 0.86 -2.49
CA TYR A 1 17.21 0.10 -3.73
C TYR A 1 18.31 -0.96 -3.65
N ARG A 2 19.33 -0.92 -2.76
CA ARG A 2 20.39 -1.96 -2.72
C ARG A 2 19.90 -3.41 -2.66
N LYS A 3 18.84 -3.71 -1.89
CA LYS A 3 18.24 -5.07 -1.84
C LYS A 3 17.21 -5.36 -2.94
N CYS A 4 16.78 -4.31 -3.64
CA CYS A 4 15.68 -4.34 -4.62
C CYS A 4 16.01 -3.39 -5.79
N PRO A 5 17.06 -3.68 -6.57
CA PRO A 5 17.54 -2.77 -7.61
C PRO A 5 16.51 -2.57 -8.73
N ARG A 6 15.73 -3.62 -9.07
CA ARG A 6 14.68 -3.57 -10.08
C ARG A 6 13.58 -2.55 -9.82
N LEU A 7 13.37 -2.15 -8.56
CA LEU A 7 12.42 -1.08 -8.23
C LEU A 7 12.94 0.30 -8.65
N ALA A 8 14.27 0.47 -8.74
CA ALA A 8 14.86 1.72 -9.21
C ALA A 8 14.69 1.92 -10.71
N GLU A 9 14.66 0.84 -11.49
CA GLU A 9 14.48 0.86 -12.95
C GLU A 9 13.14 1.47 -13.35
N ALA A 10 12.10 1.26 -12.55
CA ALA A 10 10.77 1.83 -12.79
C ALA A 10 10.57 3.23 -12.19
N ARG A 11 11.54 3.80 -11.47
CA ARG A 11 11.36 5.06 -10.74
C ARG A 11 10.94 6.19 -11.69
N GLY A 12 9.93 6.96 -11.28
CA GLY A 12 9.36 8.06 -12.07
C GLY A 12 8.33 7.62 -13.11
N SER A 13 8.19 6.32 -13.39
CA SER A 13 7.10 5.83 -14.24
C SER A 13 5.75 5.89 -13.52
N GLU A 14 4.69 6.04 -14.30
CA GLU A 14 3.33 6.12 -13.78
C GLU A 14 2.88 4.79 -13.18
N ILE A 15 2.10 4.88 -12.11
CA ILE A 15 1.46 3.72 -11.51
C ILE A 15 0.09 3.54 -12.17
N LEU A 16 -0.15 2.37 -12.75
CA LEU A 16 -1.37 2.02 -13.45
C LEU A 16 -2.09 0.85 -12.78
N ARG A 17 -3.40 0.72 -13.06
CA ARG A 17 -4.18 -0.49 -12.71
C ARG A 17 -3.45 -1.74 -13.22
N GLY A 18 -3.47 -2.80 -12.42
CA GLY A 18 -2.82 -4.07 -12.76
C GLY A 18 -1.31 -4.10 -12.51
N ASN A 19 -0.66 -2.98 -12.16
CA ASN A 19 0.74 -3.00 -11.77
C ASN A 19 0.92 -3.76 -10.44
N LYS A 20 2.03 -4.50 -10.33
CA LYS A 20 2.51 -4.99 -9.04
C LYS A 20 3.28 -3.87 -8.35
N VAL A 21 2.69 -3.32 -7.30
CA VAL A 21 3.23 -2.23 -6.49
C VAL A 21 3.77 -2.72 -5.16
N PHE A 22 4.68 -1.94 -4.57
CA PHE A 22 5.33 -2.21 -3.29
C PHE A 22 5.21 -0.95 -2.43
N LEU A 23 4.96 -1.13 -1.14
CA LEU A 23 4.91 -0.03 -0.19
C LEU A 23 6.10 -0.16 0.75
N ARG A 24 7.10 0.71 0.58
CA ARG A 24 8.34 0.69 1.33
C ARG A 24 8.30 1.71 2.46
N THR A 25 8.65 1.30 3.67
CA THR A 25 8.82 2.18 4.82
C THR A 25 10.10 3.00 4.70
N ALA A 26 10.23 4.08 5.47
CA ALA A 26 11.47 4.86 5.55
C ALA A 26 12.69 4.01 5.96
N GLY A 27 12.49 2.96 6.77
CA GLY A 27 13.53 2.00 7.18
C GLY A 27 13.89 0.96 6.11
N GLY A 28 13.26 1.00 4.93
CA GLY A 28 13.57 0.10 3.81
C GLY A 28 12.94 -1.29 3.89
N THR A 29 12.08 -1.55 4.88
CA THR A 29 11.20 -2.74 4.88
C THR A 29 9.95 -2.48 4.05
N PHE A 30 9.30 -3.54 3.61
CA PHE A 30 8.11 -3.43 2.77
C PHE A 30 6.89 -3.99 3.47
N VAL A 31 5.72 -3.44 3.14
CA VAL A 31 4.44 -4.02 3.51
C VAL A 31 4.32 -5.40 2.85
N SER A 32 4.06 -6.42 3.64
CA SER A 32 3.84 -7.79 3.19
C SER A 32 2.59 -8.36 3.86
N SER A 33 2.07 -9.46 3.31
CA SER A 33 1.06 -10.26 4.01
C SER A 33 1.56 -11.66 4.27
N THR A 34 1.21 -12.24 5.43
CA THR A 34 1.47 -13.66 5.71
C THR A 34 0.35 -14.55 5.13
N PRO A 35 0.53 -15.87 5.01
CA PRO A 35 -0.51 -16.78 4.53
C PRO A 35 -1.81 -16.73 5.36
N LYS A 36 -1.69 -16.44 6.68
CA LYS A 36 -2.84 -16.23 7.59
C LYS A 36 -3.51 -14.85 7.43
N GLY A 37 -3.04 -14.02 6.51
CA GLY A 37 -3.57 -12.69 6.21
C GLY A 37 -3.17 -11.60 7.21
N ASN A 38 -2.09 -11.79 8.00
CA ASN A 38 -1.54 -10.68 8.78
C ASN A 38 -0.81 -9.71 7.84
N VAL A 39 -0.99 -8.40 8.02
CA VAL A 39 -0.26 -7.37 7.27
C VAL A 39 0.87 -6.83 8.13
N VAL A 40 2.10 -6.94 7.63
CA VAL A 40 3.35 -6.75 8.39
C VAL A 40 4.37 -5.93 7.60
N VAL A 41 5.41 -5.43 8.28
CA VAL A 41 6.53 -4.68 7.68
C VAL A 41 7.89 -5.17 8.18
N SER A 42 8.15 -6.48 8.01
CA SER A 42 9.28 -7.13 8.68
C SER A 42 10.53 -7.29 7.82
N TRP A 43 10.40 -7.33 6.50
CA TRP A 43 11.51 -7.74 5.62
C TRP A 43 11.84 -6.67 4.57
N PRO A 44 13.13 -6.47 4.26
CA PRO A 44 13.57 -5.59 3.19
C PRO A 44 13.68 -6.34 1.85
N ASN A 45 12.63 -7.11 1.52
CA ASN A 45 12.50 -7.89 0.29
C ASN A 45 11.48 -7.24 -0.65
N CYS A 46 11.55 -7.56 -1.94
CA CYS A 46 10.58 -7.11 -2.96
C CYS A 46 10.14 -8.30 -3.80
N GLY A 47 9.78 -9.39 -3.12
CA GLY A 47 9.41 -10.63 -3.75
C GLY A 47 7.90 -10.76 -3.90
N LYS A 48 7.46 -12.02 -3.98
CA LYS A 48 6.04 -12.37 -4.09
C LYS A 48 5.22 -11.82 -2.92
N TRP A 49 5.76 -11.81 -1.70
CA TRP A 49 5.00 -11.51 -0.48
C TRP A 49 4.75 -10.02 -0.26
N GLU A 50 5.69 -9.19 -0.72
CA GLU A 50 5.67 -7.74 -0.58
C GLU A 50 4.97 -7.04 -1.75
N GLY A 51 4.92 -7.70 -2.91
CA GLY A 51 4.22 -7.21 -4.08
C GLY A 51 2.70 -7.33 -3.92
N MET A 52 2.01 -6.23 -4.19
CA MET A 52 0.55 -6.14 -4.21
C MET A 52 0.09 -5.77 -5.61
N LEU A 53 -0.91 -6.48 -6.14
CA LEU A 53 -1.55 -6.09 -7.38
C LEU A 53 -2.46 -4.88 -7.09
N LEU A 54 -2.19 -3.76 -7.77
CA LEU A 54 -3.02 -2.57 -7.69
C LEU A 54 -4.28 -2.74 -8.53
N ASP A 55 -5.42 -2.48 -7.92
CA ASP A 55 -6.72 -2.43 -8.57
C ASP A 55 -7.40 -1.10 -8.22
N THR A 56 -8.06 -0.48 -9.18
CA THR A 56 -8.78 0.79 -9.05
C THR A 56 -9.90 0.82 -10.10
N ASP A 57 -10.77 1.81 -10.08
CA ASP A 57 -11.86 1.98 -11.05
C ASP A 57 -11.40 2.69 -12.34
N SER A 58 -10.21 3.29 -12.34
CA SER A 58 -9.64 4.02 -13.50
C SER A 58 -8.61 3.20 -14.26
N GLU A 59 -8.60 3.32 -15.59
CA GLU A 59 -7.53 2.82 -16.47
C GLU A 59 -6.41 3.87 -16.67
N ALA A 60 -6.62 5.11 -16.25
CA ALA A 60 -5.62 6.17 -16.34
C ALA A 60 -4.54 6.04 -15.24
N ALA A 61 -3.49 6.86 -15.38
CA ALA A 61 -2.47 7.02 -14.35
C ALA A 61 -3.09 7.36 -12.99
N LEU A 62 -2.68 6.63 -11.96
CA LEU A 62 -3.16 6.82 -10.60
C LEU A 62 -2.87 8.24 -10.12
N ARG A 63 -3.85 8.87 -9.48
CA ARG A 63 -3.74 10.22 -8.91
C ARG A 63 -3.95 10.23 -7.40
N SER A 64 -3.38 11.23 -6.75
CA SER A 64 -3.62 11.51 -5.33
C SER A 64 -5.12 11.73 -5.10
N GLY A 65 -5.69 11.02 -4.13
CA GLY A 65 -7.13 11.01 -3.82
C GLY A 65 -7.87 9.78 -4.36
N ASP A 66 -7.30 9.07 -5.34
CA ASP A 66 -7.96 7.94 -5.98
C ASP A 66 -8.21 6.79 -5.00
N THR A 67 -9.34 6.11 -5.20
CA THR A 67 -9.65 4.89 -4.48
C THR A 67 -8.92 3.71 -5.11
N VAL A 68 -8.20 2.96 -4.28
CA VAL A 68 -7.42 1.79 -4.65
C VAL A 68 -7.79 0.59 -3.78
N TYR A 69 -7.52 -0.59 -4.32
CA TYR A 69 -7.61 -1.88 -3.67
C TYR A 69 -6.28 -2.60 -3.86
N LEU A 70 -5.67 -3.06 -2.77
CA LEU A 70 -4.37 -3.71 -2.81
C LEU A 70 -4.54 -5.21 -2.60
N LYS A 71 -4.40 -6.00 -3.67
CA LYS A 71 -4.50 -7.46 -3.60
C LYS A 71 -3.12 -8.05 -3.28
N VAL A 72 -3.00 -8.68 -2.12
CA VAL A 72 -1.78 -9.36 -1.66
C VAL A 72 -1.62 -10.72 -2.34
N HIS A 73 -0.44 -11.33 -2.17
CA HIS A 73 -0.05 -12.56 -2.86
C HIS A 73 -0.96 -13.78 -2.65
N THR A 74 -1.79 -13.78 -1.61
CA THR A 74 -2.78 -14.82 -1.31
C THR A 74 -4.11 -14.61 -2.06
N GLY A 75 -4.18 -13.61 -2.94
CA GLY A 75 -5.40 -13.23 -3.67
C GLY A 75 -6.42 -12.46 -2.84
N LYS A 76 -6.12 -12.21 -1.55
CA LYS A 76 -6.93 -11.39 -0.64
C LYS A 76 -6.56 -9.92 -0.76
N ARG A 77 -7.40 -9.02 -0.23
CA ARG A 77 -7.19 -7.57 -0.28
C ARG A 77 -6.92 -6.99 1.09
N ILE A 78 -6.03 -6.00 1.14
CA ILE A 78 -5.82 -5.18 2.33
C ILE A 78 -7.16 -4.60 2.76
N THR A 79 -7.53 -4.86 4.00
CA THR A 79 -8.80 -4.52 4.61
C THR A 79 -8.53 -3.80 5.91
N SER A 80 -9.23 -2.70 6.16
CA SER A 80 -9.29 -2.10 7.49
C SER A 80 -10.65 -2.36 8.11
N VAL A 81 -10.64 -2.94 9.32
CA VAL A 81 -11.86 -3.25 10.07
C VAL A 81 -12.35 -2.00 10.80
N PRO A 82 -13.58 -1.52 10.56
CA PRO A 82 -14.03 -0.25 11.11
C PRO A 82 -14.00 -0.13 12.64
N LYS A 83 -14.33 -1.21 13.34
CA LYS A 83 -14.55 -1.19 14.79
C LYS A 83 -13.27 -1.06 15.62
N ASN A 84 -12.12 -1.44 15.08
CA ASN A 84 -10.89 -1.57 15.88
C ASN A 84 -9.61 -1.18 15.13
N GLY A 85 -9.72 -0.63 13.92
CA GLY A 85 -8.57 -0.18 13.12
C GLY A 85 -7.63 -1.32 12.70
N VAL A 86 -8.03 -2.59 12.87
CA VAL A 86 -7.18 -3.73 12.47
C VAL A 86 -7.06 -3.76 10.96
N VAL A 87 -5.82 -3.86 10.47
CA VAL A 87 -5.53 -4.06 9.05
C VAL A 87 -5.10 -5.52 8.80
N HIS A 88 -5.72 -6.15 7.81
CA HIS A 88 -5.44 -7.54 7.44
C HIS A 88 -5.67 -7.81 5.94
N GLY A 89 -5.23 -8.97 5.45
CA GLY A 89 -5.39 -9.45 4.08
C GLY A 89 -6.10 -10.82 4.06
N LYS A 90 -7.33 -10.89 4.58
CA LYS A 90 -8.03 -12.18 4.79
C LYS A 90 -9.20 -12.40 3.82
N TRP A 91 -9.74 -11.35 3.25
CA TRP A 91 -10.92 -11.42 2.40
C TRP A 91 -10.58 -11.00 0.97
N ASN A 92 -11.21 -11.65 -0.01
CA ASN A 92 -10.97 -11.39 -1.43
C ASN A 92 -11.98 -10.42 -2.04
N HIS A 93 -13.04 -10.04 -1.35
CA HIS A 93 -14.04 -9.11 -1.86
C HIS A 93 -13.46 -7.71 -2.13
N ARG A 94 -14.10 -6.99 -3.07
CA ARG A 94 -13.79 -5.61 -3.46
C ARG A 94 -14.88 -4.68 -2.89
N ALA A 95 -15.00 -4.64 -1.56
CA ALA A 95 -16.10 -3.94 -0.86
C ALA A 95 -15.60 -2.68 -0.13
N SER A 96 -16.49 -2.04 0.64
CA SER A 96 -16.23 -0.78 1.34
C SER A 96 -15.01 -0.81 2.26
N TRP A 97 -14.75 -1.92 2.93
CA TRP A 97 -13.63 -2.07 3.88
C TRP A 97 -12.26 -2.24 3.22
N GLN A 98 -12.23 -2.55 1.92
CA GLN A 98 -11.00 -2.66 1.13
C GLN A 98 -10.70 -1.38 0.34
N ARG A 99 -11.60 -0.38 0.37
CA ARG A 99 -11.40 0.91 -0.27
C ARG A 99 -10.40 1.73 0.53
N LEU A 100 -9.24 1.97 -0.06
CA LEU A 100 -8.21 2.87 0.45
C LEU A 100 -8.08 4.07 -0.49
N GLN A 101 -7.92 5.27 0.02
CA GLN A 101 -7.48 6.41 -0.77
C GLN A 101 -5.96 6.49 -0.72
N ILE A 102 -5.32 6.63 -1.87
CA ILE A 102 -3.88 6.90 -1.95
C ILE A 102 -3.65 8.41 -1.98
N ILE A 103 -2.83 8.92 -1.08
CA ILE A 103 -2.55 10.35 -0.95
C ILE A 103 -1.07 10.57 -1.14
N LYS A 104 -0.69 11.16 -2.26
CA LYS A 104 0.69 11.60 -2.54
C LYS A 104 0.96 12.96 -1.92
N ASP A 105 2.13 13.11 -1.32
CA ASP A 105 2.61 14.42 -0.85
C ASP A 105 2.88 15.34 -2.04
N GLY A 106 2.29 16.54 -2.02
CA GLY A 106 2.26 17.47 -3.15
C GLY A 106 1.16 17.20 -4.18
N GLY A 107 0.39 16.11 -4.06
CA GLY A 107 -0.73 15.80 -4.95
C GLY A 107 -0.34 15.33 -6.36
N GLY A 108 -1.31 15.39 -7.29
CA GLY A 108 -1.09 15.06 -8.70
C GLY A 108 -0.98 13.56 -9.00
N VAL A 109 -0.34 13.24 -10.14
CA VAL A 109 -0.11 11.86 -10.59
C VAL A 109 0.88 11.16 -9.67
N VAL A 110 0.56 9.93 -9.28
CA VAL A 110 1.37 9.03 -8.47
C VAL A 110 2.30 8.23 -9.38
N ARG A 111 3.59 8.32 -9.09
CA ARG A 111 4.68 7.66 -9.82
C ARG A 111 5.49 6.79 -8.88
N ALA A 112 6.17 5.79 -9.45
CA ALA A 112 7.08 4.95 -8.68
C ALA A 112 8.19 5.79 -8.03
N GLY A 113 8.44 5.57 -6.75
CA GLY A 113 9.35 6.35 -5.93
C GLY A 113 8.69 7.53 -5.20
N ASP A 114 7.41 7.81 -5.41
CA ASP A 114 6.70 8.87 -4.70
C ASP A 114 6.38 8.49 -3.25
N ALA A 115 6.42 9.50 -2.38
CA ALA A 115 5.96 9.39 -1.01
C ALA A 115 4.43 9.49 -0.95
N VAL A 116 3.79 8.47 -0.37
CA VAL A 116 2.35 8.33 -0.26
C VAL A 116 1.93 7.94 1.16
N ARG A 117 0.69 8.29 1.51
CA ARG A 117 -0.06 7.75 2.64
C ARG A 117 -1.31 7.05 2.11
N LEU A 118 -1.84 6.13 2.90
CA LEU A 118 -3.10 5.46 2.59
C LEU A 118 -4.13 5.78 3.67
N ARG A 119 -5.32 6.18 3.26
CA ARG A 119 -6.45 6.46 4.16
C ARG A 119 -7.57 5.47 3.89
N THR A 120 -8.19 4.93 4.92
CA THR A 120 -9.36 4.07 4.78
C THR A 120 -10.56 4.92 4.37
N ASN A 121 -11.32 4.49 3.37
CA ASN A 121 -12.46 5.28 2.90
C ASN A 121 -13.62 5.24 3.92
N THR A 122 -13.89 4.07 4.51
CA THR A 122 -15.02 3.92 5.44
C THR A 122 -14.78 4.61 6.79
N THR A 123 -13.58 4.52 7.35
CA THR A 123 -13.28 5.01 8.72
C THR A 123 -12.36 6.21 8.77
N GLN A 124 -11.87 6.69 7.61
CA GLN A 124 -11.01 7.86 7.51
C GLN A 124 -9.70 7.74 8.31
N LEU A 125 -9.33 6.52 8.72
CA LEU A 125 -8.09 6.18 9.43
C LEU A 125 -6.92 6.12 8.45
N TRP A 126 -5.75 6.51 8.89
CA TRP A 126 -4.52 6.38 8.14
C TRP A 126 -3.86 5.05 8.43
N LEU A 127 -3.40 4.36 7.39
CA LEU A 127 -2.55 3.19 7.59
C LEU A 127 -1.19 3.66 8.12
N PHE A 128 -0.75 3.05 9.21
CA PHE A 128 0.53 3.34 9.83
C PHE A 128 1.20 2.07 10.36
N VAL A 129 2.51 2.14 10.52
CA VAL A 129 3.33 1.09 11.09
C VAL A 129 3.34 1.19 12.63
N ALA A 130 2.89 0.12 13.28
CA ALA A 130 2.97 -0.09 14.73
C ALA A 130 3.83 -1.33 15.01
N GLY A 131 5.10 -1.11 15.38
CA GLY A 131 6.09 -2.19 15.49
C GLY A 131 6.25 -2.91 14.15
N LYS A 132 5.95 -4.22 14.11
CA LYS A 132 6.03 -5.04 12.88
C LYS A 132 4.71 -5.15 12.11
N ARG A 133 3.65 -4.46 12.53
CA ARG A 133 2.30 -4.56 11.92
C ARG A 133 1.88 -3.25 11.28
N VAL A 134 1.00 -3.35 10.29
CA VAL A 134 0.23 -2.21 9.79
C VAL A 134 -1.11 -2.17 10.51
N LYS A 135 -1.55 -0.98 10.93
CA LYS A 135 -2.83 -0.71 11.59
C LYS A 135 -3.44 0.58 11.03
N GLY A 136 -4.70 0.86 11.34
CA GLY A 136 -5.36 2.13 11.10
C GLY A 136 -5.37 3.00 12.36
N ASP A 137 -5.08 4.30 12.23
CA ASP A 137 -5.19 5.30 13.30
C ASP A 137 -5.79 6.62 12.80
N GLY A 138 -6.43 7.40 13.67
CA GLY A 138 -7.11 8.65 13.32
C GLY A 138 -6.14 9.80 13.03
N SER A 139 -4.91 9.75 13.54
CA SER A 139 -3.89 10.73 13.22
C SER A 139 -3.33 10.49 11.82
N ARG A 140 -3.26 11.54 11.00
CA ARG A 140 -2.56 11.49 9.69
C ARG A 140 -1.11 11.01 9.83
N GLY A 141 -0.52 11.23 11.01
CA GLY A 141 0.76 10.65 11.42
C GLY A 141 1.98 11.20 10.68
N GLY A 142 3.13 11.10 11.34
CA GLY A 142 4.46 11.45 10.84
C GLY A 142 5.07 10.36 9.94
N LYS A 143 6.34 10.00 10.18
CA LYS A 143 7.08 9.07 9.31
C LYS A 143 6.50 7.64 9.26
N THR A 144 5.70 7.22 10.24
CA THR A 144 5.16 5.84 10.34
C THR A 144 3.94 5.57 9.45
N SER A 145 3.24 6.61 8.97
CA SER A 145 2.16 6.50 7.97
C SER A 145 2.65 6.76 6.54
N LEU A 146 3.92 7.19 6.40
CA LEU A 146 4.54 7.50 5.13
C LEU A 146 5.20 6.26 4.51
N PHE A 147 4.82 5.97 3.27
CA PHE A 147 5.40 4.91 2.46
C PHE A 147 5.95 5.50 1.17
N VAL A 148 6.94 4.85 0.58
CA VAL A 148 7.28 5.06 -0.82
C VAL A 148 6.57 4.00 -1.63
N ILE A 149 5.78 4.41 -2.62
CA ILE A 149 5.17 3.47 -3.57
C ILE A 149 6.15 3.19 -4.71
N ASP A 150 6.58 1.95 -4.83
CA ASP A 150 7.45 1.49 -5.92
C ASP A 150 6.65 0.51 -6.81
N LYS A 151 7.14 0.22 -8.02
CA LYS A 151 6.65 -0.89 -8.86
C LYS A 151 7.80 -1.62 -9.53
N LEU A 152 7.52 -2.79 -10.08
CA LEU A 152 8.41 -3.40 -11.07
C LEU A 152 8.21 -2.74 -12.45
N ALA A 153 9.26 -2.74 -13.26
CA ALA A 153 9.22 -2.29 -14.65
C ALA A 153 8.18 -3.10 -15.44
#